data_AF-A0A8D3BPF2-F1
#
_entry.id   AF-A0A8D3BPF2-F1
#
_cell.length_a   1.000
_cell.length_b   1.000
_cell.length_c   1.000
_cell.angle_alpha   90.00
_cell.angle_beta   90.00
_cell.angle_gamma   90.00
#
_symmetry.space_group_name_H-M   'P 1'
#
loop_
_entity.id
_entity.type
_entity.pdbx_description
1 polymer ?
#
loop_
_entity_poly.entity_id
_entity_poly.type
_entity_poly.pdbx_seq_one_letter_code
_entity_poly.pdbx_strand_id
1 'polypeptide(L)'
;MAATLANGGICPITGERVLSPEAVRNTLSLMHSCGMYDFSGQFAFHVGLPAKSGVAGGILLVVPNVMGIMCWSPPLDKLGNSVRGIQFCTDLVELFNFHNYDNLRHFAKKYDPRREGGEQRQSRGPMDYESLQQELALKAPLWKKVSPTESHQDSSTTVVYRMDNVSE
;
A
#
# COMPACT_ATOMS: atom_id res chain seq x y z
N MET A 1 -4.62 7.35 -10.27
CA MET A 1 -3.40 8.17 -10.37
C MET A 1 -2.15 7.46 -9.83
N ALA A 2 -2.11 7.03 -8.56
CA ALA A 2 -0.92 6.33 -8.02
C ALA A 2 -0.49 5.12 -8.88
N ALA A 3 -1.46 4.31 -9.32
CA ALA A 3 -1.19 3.16 -10.19
C ALA A 3 -0.64 3.55 -11.57
N THR A 4 -0.98 4.73 -12.09
CA THR A 4 -0.39 5.28 -13.33
C THR A 4 1.10 5.55 -13.16
N LEU A 5 1.52 6.05 -11.99
CA LEU A 5 2.94 6.21 -11.66
C LEU A 5 3.63 4.85 -11.46
N ALA A 6 2.96 3.91 -10.78
CA ALA A 6 3.48 2.54 -10.62
C ALA A 6 3.69 1.85 -11.97
N ASN A 7 2.84 2.15 -12.96
CA ASN A 7 2.86 1.60 -14.32
C ASN A 7 3.66 2.46 -15.32
N GLY A 8 4.68 3.18 -14.84
CA GLY A 8 5.63 3.89 -15.71
C GLY A 8 5.03 5.05 -16.53
N GLY A 9 3.93 5.65 -16.06
CA GLY A 9 3.25 6.76 -16.72
C GLY A 9 2.15 6.34 -17.69
N ILE A 10 1.89 5.04 -17.80
CA ILE A 10 0.79 4.49 -18.59
C ILE A 10 -0.42 4.29 -17.68
N CYS A 11 -1.57 4.87 -18.06
CA CYS A 11 -2.79 4.71 -17.31
C CYS A 11 -3.24 3.24 -17.34
N PRO A 12 -3.41 2.56 -16.19
CA PRO A 12 -3.68 1.12 -16.16
C PRO A 12 -5.08 0.76 -16.68
N ILE A 13 -6.03 1.71 -16.68
CA ILE A 13 -7.41 1.48 -17.13
C ILE A 13 -7.63 1.86 -18.60
N THR A 14 -6.86 2.81 -19.14
CA THR A 14 -6.99 3.24 -20.56
C THR A 14 -5.88 2.70 -21.45
N GLY A 15 -4.74 2.30 -20.89
CA GLY A 15 -3.55 1.91 -21.65
C GLY A 15 -2.78 3.08 -22.28
N GLU A 16 -3.24 4.31 -22.07
CA GLU A 16 -2.63 5.49 -22.68
C GLU A 16 -1.40 5.97 -21.89
N ARG A 17 -0.38 6.42 -22.62
CA ARG A 17 0.78 7.08 -22.03
C ARG A 17 0.42 8.52 -21.67
N VAL A 18 0.27 8.79 -20.38
CA VAL A 18 -0.04 10.12 -19.84
C VAL A 18 1.22 10.89 -19.47
N LEU A 19 2.27 10.18 -19.01
CA LEU A 19 3.52 10.76 -18.54
C LEU A 19 4.73 10.07 -19.19
N SER A 20 5.84 10.79 -19.33
CA SER A 20 7.10 10.19 -19.75
C SER A 20 7.66 9.29 -18.62
N PRO A 21 8.25 8.12 -18.94
CA PRO A 21 8.83 7.25 -17.92
C PRO A 21 9.93 7.93 -17.10
N GLU A 22 10.66 8.86 -17.70
CA GLU A 22 11.70 9.64 -17.03
C GLU A 22 11.09 10.56 -15.95
N ALA A 23 10.04 11.31 -16.28
CA ALA A 23 9.35 12.16 -15.30
C ALA A 23 8.79 11.33 -14.15
N VAL A 24 8.25 10.14 -14.44
CA VAL A 24 7.74 9.21 -13.44
C VAL A 24 8.86 8.74 -12.51
N ARG A 25 10.00 8.28 -13.06
CA ARG A 25 11.16 7.85 -12.26
C ARG A 25 11.68 8.96 -11.35
N ASN A 26 11.81 10.18 -11.88
CA ASN A 26 12.29 11.34 -11.11
C ASN A 26 11.29 11.69 -10.00
N THR A 27 9.99 11.66 -10.30
CA THR A 27 8.93 11.91 -9.33
C THR A 27 8.93 10.87 -8.22
N LEU A 28 9.02 9.57 -8.54
CA LEU A 28 9.06 8.50 -7.54
C LEU A 28 10.30 8.60 -6.65
N SER A 29 11.44 8.98 -7.21
CA SER A 29 12.67 9.20 -6.44
C SER A 29 12.50 10.34 -5.44
N LEU A 30 11.88 11.45 -5.84
CA LEU A 30 11.59 12.59 -4.97
C LEU A 30 10.48 12.29 -3.94
N MET A 31 9.47 11.52 -4.31
CA MET A 31 8.45 11.03 -3.38
C MET A 31 9.07 10.13 -2.30
N HIS A 32 10.09 9.34 -2.66
CA HIS A 32 10.78 8.50 -1.69
C HIS A 32 11.59 9.34 -0.69
N SER A 33 12.34 10.36 -1.13
CA SER A 33 13.19 11.14 -0.24
C SER A 33 12.51 12.32 0.47
N CYS A 34 11.49 12.93 -0.14
CA CYS A 34 10.88 14.20 0.30
C CYS A 34 9.34 14.15 0.39
N GLY A 35 8.74 12.95 0.37
CA GLY A 35 7.30 12.77 0.23
C GLY A 35 6.44 13.07 1.46
N MET A 36 6.96 12.83 2.66
CA MET A 36 6.21 12.75 3.92
C MET A 36 6.60 13.86 4.92
N TYR A 37 6.84 15.08 4.42
CA TYR A 37 7.32 16.22 5.24
C TYR A 37 8.62 15.86 5.97
N ASP A 38 8.80 16.32 7.22
CA ASP A 38 9.97 15.99 8.04
C ASP A 38 10.07 14.49 8.37
N PHE A 39 8.97 13.73 8.19
CA PHE A 39 8.95 12.29 8.35
C PHE A 39 9.51 11.52 7.12
N SER A 40 9.87 12.21 6.03
CA SER A 40 10.29 11.55 4.78
C SER A 40 11.47 10.59 4.96
N GLY A 41 12.49 10.98 5.73
CA GLY A 41 13.66 10.12 5.96
C GLY A 41 13.32 8.86 6.76
N GLN A 42 12.51 8.98 7.80
CA GLN A 42 12.06 7.83 8.61
C GLN A 42 11.12 6.93 7.83
N PHE A 43 10.21 7.51 7.03
CA PHE A 43 9.31 6.76 6.16
C PHE A 43 10.09 5.98 5.09
N ALA A 44 11.08 6.62 4.44
CA ALA A 44 11.94 5.97 3.46
C ALA A 44 12.77 4.83 4.06
N PHE A 45 13.15 4.94 5.33
CA PHE A 45 13.92 3.91 6.03
C PHE A 45 13.07 2.74 6.53
N HIS A 46 11.89 3.01 7.11
CA HIS A 46 11.06 1.98 7.71
C HIS A 46 10.06 1.35 6.74
N VAL A 47 9.41 2.18 5.90
CA VAL A 47 8.42 1.71 4.91
C VAL A 47 9.06 1.47 3.55
N GLY A 48 10.00 2.32 3.15
CA GLY A 48 10.77 2.09 1.93
C GLY A 48 10.00 2.28 0.62
N LEU A 49 8.80 2.87 0.66
CA LEU A 49 7.96 3.06 -0.52
C LEU A 49 7.87 4.56 -0.89
N PRO A 50 7.77 4.91 -2.19
CA PRO A 50 7.46 6.28 -2.61
C PRO A 50 6.06 6.68 -2.13
N ALA A 51 5.97 7.78 -1.38
CA ALA A 51 4.69 8.29 -0.90
C ALA A 51 4.61 9.82 -0.96
N LYS A 52 3.40 10.37 -0.88
CA LYS A 52 3.19 11.80 -0.64
C LYS A 52 2.02 11.99 0.32
N SER A 53 2.27 12.69 1.41
CA SER A 53 1.24 13.10 2.36
C SER A 53 0.60 14.44 2.00
N GLY A 54 -0.67 14.63 2.33
CA GLY A 54 -1.38 15.90 2.23
C GLY A 54 -2.18 16.21 3.49
N VAL A 55 -2.25 17.49 3.85
CA VAL A 55 -2.92 18.00 5.07
C VAL A 55 -4.43 17.69 5.15
N ALA A 56 -5.05 17.28 4.05
CA ALA A 56 -6.42 16.77 4.06
C ALA A 56 -6.53 15.35 4.67
N GLY A 57 -5.43 14.78 5.15
CA GLY A 57 -5.36 13.41 5.68
C GLY A 57 -5.14 12.35 4.61
N GLY A 58 -4.76 12.74 3.40
CA GLY A 58 -4.51 11.84 2.29
C GLY A 58 -3.05 11.41 2.21
N ILE A 59 -2.80 10.12 1.95
CA ILE A 59 -1.46 9.62 1.61
C ILE A 59 -1.55 8.88 0.28
N LEU A 60 -0.87 9.42 -0.72
CA LEU A 60 -0.66 8.76 -2.00
C LEU A 60 0.56 7.84 -1.86
N LEU A 61 0.39 6.53 -2.03
CA LEU A 61 1.46 5.53 -1.90
C LEU A 61 1.63 4.79 -3.23
N VAL A 62 2.86 4.56 -3.66
CA VAL A 62 3.16 3.85 -4.91
C VAL A 62 4.02 2.64 -4.59
N VAL A 63 3.64 1.47 -5.10
CA VAL A 63 4.49 0.27 -5.16
C VAL A 63 4.88 0.08 -6.62
N PRO A 64 6.09 0.53 -7.04
CA PRO A 64 6.48 0.53 -8.45
C PRO A 64 6.33 -0.85 -9.09
N ASN A 65 5.79 -0.89 -10.32
CA ASN A 65 5.51 -2.11 -11.08
C ASN A 65 4.53 -3.10 -10.45
N VAL A 66 3.84 -2.74 -9.36
CA VAL A 66 2.86 -3.61 -8.69
C VAL A 66 1.49 -2.92 -8.59
N MET A 67 1.40 -1.82 -7.86
CA MET A 67 0.12 -1.14 -7.61
C MET A 67 0.31 0.29 -7.12
N GLY A 68 -0.77 1.06 -7.11
CA GLY A 68 -0.83 2.34 -6.41
C GLY A 68 -1.98 2.38 -5.43
N ILE A 69 -1.76 2.98 -4.27
CA ILE A 69 -2.69 3.03 -3.15
C ILE A 69 -2.96 4.50 -2.77
N MET A 70 -4.18 4.76 -2.33
CA MET A 70 -4.55 6.03 -1.69
C MET A 70 -5.16 5.72 -0.34
N CYS A 71 -4.54 6.22 0.73
CA CYS A 71 -5.10 6.18 2.08
C CYS A 71 -5.71 7.54 2.38
N TRP A 72 -6.87 7.57 3.05
CA TRP A 72 -7.47 8.82 3.50
C TRP A 72 -8.00 8.68 4.92
N SER A 73 -7.50 9.53 5.81
CA SER A 73 -7.91 9.63 7.20
C SER A 73 -7.61 11.06 7.68
N PRO A 74 -8.64 11.91 7.90
CA PRO A 74 -8.47 13.31 8.29
C PRO A 74 -7.58 13.58 9.52
N PRO A 75 -7.59 12.76 10.59
CA PRO A 75 -6.71 12.97 11.74
C PRO A 75 -5.22 12.93 11.37
N LEU A 76 -4.50 14.00 11.71
CA LEU A 76 -3.07 14.17 11.45
C LEU A 76 -2.25 14.00 12.74
N ASP A 77 -1.00 13.56 12.56
CA ASP A 77 0.03 13.60 13.59
C ASP A 77 0.64 15.00 13.76
N LYS A 78 1.61 15.14 14.66
CA LYS A 78 2.31 16.41 14.92
C LYS A 78 3.13 16.91 13.73
N LEU A 79 3.44 16.04 12.76
CA LEU A 79 4.25 16.34 11.58
C LEU A 79 3.36 16.62 10.34
N GLY A 80 2.04 16.62 10.49
CA GLY A 80 1.07 16.90 9.42
C GLY A 80 0.76 15.70 8.52
N ASN A 81 1.10 14.48 8.94
CA ASN A 81 0.79 13.25 8.22
C ASN A 81 -0.44 12.55 8.79
N SER A 82 -1.18 11.82 7.94
CA SER A 82 -2.32 11.03 8.41
C SER A 82 -1.87 9.90 9.35
N VAL A 83 -2.40 9.89 10.58
CA VAL A 83 -2.02 8.90 11.62
C VAL A 83 -2.30 7.47 11.15
N ARG A 84 -3.55 7.21 10.75
CA ARG A 84 -3.97 5.88 10.28
C ARG A 84 -3.35 5.53 8.93
N GLY A 85 -3.09 6.53 8.10
CA GLY A 85 -2.42 6.33 6.81
C GLY A 85 -0.99 5.82 7.00
N ILE A 86 -0.22 6.42 7.91
CA ILE A 86 1.13 5.93 8.24
C ILE A 86 1.05 4.52 8.83
N GLN A 87 0.14 4.29 9.79
CA GLN A 87 -0.01 2.97 10.40
C GLN A 87 -0.27 1.88 9.35
N PHE A 88 -1.20 2.13 8.42
CA PHE A 88 -1.48 1.21 7.32
C PHE A 88 -0.23 0.94 6.47
N CYS A 89 0.54 1.97 6.11
CA CYS A 89 1.76 1.81 5.31
C CYS A 89 2.81 0.94 6.03
N THR A 90 2.96 1.09 7.34
CA THR A 90 3.86 0.26 8.15
C THR A 90 3.38 -1.18 8.21
N ASP A 91 2.12 -1.41 8.56
CA ASP A 91 1.52 -2.75 8.63
C ASP A 91 1.62 -3.49 7.28
N LEU A 92 1.48 -2.75 6.17
CA LEU A 92 1.59 -3.29 4.81
C LEU A 92 2.97 -3.90 4.55
N VAL A 93 4.06 -3.21 4.90
CA VAL A 93 5.43 -3.69 4.61
C VAL A 93 5.94 -4.70 5.63
N GLU A 94 5.31 -4.77 6.81
CA GLU A 94 5.54 -5.86 7.76
C GLU A 94 4.91 -7.16 7.27
N LEU A 95 3.73 -7.08 6.64
CA LEU A 95 3.01 -8.23 6.12
C LEU A 95 3.51 -8.69 4.74
N PHE A 96 3.90 -7.76 3.86
CA PHE A 96 4.29 -8.02 2.48
C PHE A 96 5.73 -7.60 2.17
N ASN A 97 6.37 -8.28 1.22
CA ASN A 97 7.74 -7.96 0.77
C ASN A 97 7.80 -6.77 -0.22
N PHE A 98 7.13 -5.67 0.12
CA PHE A 98 7.03 -4.48 -0.74
C PHE A 98 8.06 -3.40 -0.46
N HIS A 99 8.78 -3.46 0.67
CA HIS A 99 9.83 -2.49 0.96
C HIS A 99 10.85 -2.47 -0.19
N ASN A 100 11.24 -1.30 -0.73
CA ASN A 100 12.07 -1.22 -1.95
C ASN A 100 13.40 -1.97 -1.84
N TYR A 101 13.93 -2.12 -0.61
CA TYR A 101 15.16 -2.83 -0.30
C TYR A 101 14.95 -4.24 0.29
N ASP A 102 13.74 -4.81 0.19
CA ASP A 102 13.47 -6.19 0.62
C ASP A 102 13.95 -7.22 -0.40
N ASN A 103 14.13 -8.47 0.05
CA ASN A 103 14.62 -9.56 -0.79
C ASN A 103 13.45 -10.29 -1.49
N LEU A 104 13.55 -10.53 -2.79
CA LEU A 104 12.50 -11.24 -3.55
C LEU A 104 12.61 -12.77 -3.51
N ARG A 105 13.78 -13.32 -3.13
CA ARG A 105 14.07 -14.76 -3.11
C ARG A 105 14.10 -15.36 -1.71
N HIS A 106 14.68 -14.63 -0.76
CA HIS A 106 14.95 -15.03 0.61
C HIS A 106 14.37 -14.00 1.59
N PHE A 107 13.07 -13.73 1.51
CA PHE A 107 12.39 -12.88 2.48
C PHE A 107 12.03 -13.66 3.74
N ALA A 108 12.12 -13.01 4.90
CA ALA A 108 11.52 -13.50 6.14
C ALA A 108 9.99 -13.63 5.98
N LYS A 109 9.30 -14.29 6.92
CA LYS A 109 7.85 -14.67 6.99
C LYS A 109 6.79 -13.64 6.50
N LYS A 110 6.94 -13.11 5.29
CA LYS A 110 6.12 -12.10 4.62
C LYS A 110 5.46 -12.74 3.40
N TYR A 111 4.41 -12.11 2.89
CA TYR A 111 3.71 -12.55 1.70
C TYR A 111 4.24 -11.84 0.45
N ASP A 112 4.33 -12.58 -0.66
CA ASP A 112 4.59 -12.01 -1.99
C ASP A 112 3.42 -12.36 -2.91
N PRO A 113 2.51 -11.40 -3.19
CA PRO A 113 1.34 -11.65 -4.03
C PRO A 113 1.69 -11.68 -5.52
N ARG A 114 2.94 -11.41 -5.92
CA ARG A 114 3.39 -11.55 -7.31
C ARG A 114 3.57 -13.02 -7.71
N ARG A 115 3.67 -13.93 -6.73
CA ARG A 115 3.78 -15.37 -6.95
C ARG A 115 2.37 -15.97 -6.87
N GLU A 116 1.95 -16.68 -7.92
CA GLU A 116 0.68 -17.40 -7.94
C GLU A 116 0.60 -18.41 -6.77
N GLY A 117 -0.60 -18.54 -6.19
CA GLY A 117 -0.87 -19.33 -4.99
C GLY A 117 -0.51 -20.81 -5.14
N GLY A 118 0.68 -21.17 -4.66
CA GLY A 118 1.17 -22.57 -4.61
C GLY A 118 2.63 -22.69 -4.16
N GLU A 119 3.46 -21.71 -4.52
CA GLU A 119 4.90 -21.73 -4.19
C GLU A 119 5.28 -20.94 -2.92
N GLN A 120 4.32 -20.65 -2.05
CA GLN A 120 4.60 -20.10 -0.70
C GLN A 120 4.84 -21.20 0.36
N ARG A 121 5.04 -22.46 -0.07
CA ARG A 121 5.47 -23.57 0.81
C ARG A 121 6.97 -23.54 1.06
N GLN A 122 7.42 -22.68 1.96
CA GLN A 122 8.65 -22.86 2.75
C GLN A 122 8.55 -21.91 3.95
N SER A 123 7.81 -22.23 5.02
CA SER A 123 8.40 -22.79 6.25
C SER A 123 7.37 -23.01 7.38
N ARG A 124 6.06 -23.01 7.09
CA ARG A 124 5.05 -23.46 8.07
C ARG A 124 4.66 -24.89 7.69
N GLY A 125 4.62 -25.78 8.69
CA GLY A 125 4.04 -27.12 8.57
C GLY A 125 2.58 -27.07 8.11
N PRO A 126 1.83 -28.18 8.11
CA PRO A 126 0.44 -28.18 7.65
C PRO A 126 -0.32 -27.03 8.31
N MET A 127 -0.81 -26.12 7.48
CA MET A 127 -1.53 -24.93 7.92
C MET A 127 -2.79 -25.39 8.64
N ASP A 128 -2.82 -25.16 9.95
CA ASP A 128 -4.05 -25.30 10.71
C ASP A 128 -4.95 -24.11 10.37
N TYR A 129 -6.01 -24.38 9.60
CA TYR A 129 -7.00 -23.40 9.16
C TYR A 129 -7.61 -22.66 10.35
N GLU A 130 -7.71 -23.30 11.51
CA GLU A 130 -8.19 -22.69 12.76
C GLU A 130 -7.25 -21.58 13.23
N SER A 131 -5.94 -21.81 13.25
CA SER A 131 -4.94 -20.81 13.66
C SER A 131 -4.94 -19.56 12.77
N LEU A 132 -5.16 -19.74 11.46
CA LEU A 132 -5.26 -18.65 10.49
C LEU A 132 -6.57 -17.91 10.60
N GLN A 133 -7.68 -18.62 10.81
CA GLN A 133 -8.95 -18.01 11.14
C GLN A 133 -8.87 -17.23 12.43
N GLN A 134 -8.06 -17.66 13.40
CA GLN A 134 -7.85 -16.95 14.66
C GLN A 134 -6.97 -15.70 14.48
N GLU A 135 -5.83 -15.77 13.78
CA GLU A 135 -4.98 -14.61 13.46
C GLU A 135 -5.72 -13.56 12.60
N LEU A 136 -6.49 -14.03 11.61
CA LEU A 136 -7.30 -13.17 10.76
C LEU A 136 -8.53 -12.66 11.51
N ALA A 137 -9.21 -13.44 12.36
CA ALA A 137 -10.31 -12.94 13.19
C ALA A 137 -9.85 -11.92 14.24
N LEU A 138 -8.60 -12.03 14.71
CA LEU A 138 -7.98 -11.02 15.59
C LEU A 138 -7.69 -9.70 14.86
N LYS A 139 -7.51 -9.71 13.53
CA LYS A 139 -7.20 -8.51 12.70
C LYS A 139 -8.31 -8.06 11.74
N ALA A 140 -9.31 -8.90 11.49
CA ALA A 140 -10.50 -8.65 10.67
C ALA A 140 -11.44 -7.56 11.19
N PRO A 141 -11.56 -7.25 12.50
CA PRO A 141 -12.46 -6.17 12.93
C PRO A 141 -11.96 -4.79 12.52
N LEU A 142 -10.72 -4.67 12.02
CA LEU A 142 -10.13 -3.39 11.67
C LEU A 142 -10.47 -2.93 10.26
N TRP A 143 -10.58 -3.82 9.26
CA TRP A 143 -10.69 -3.41 7.86
C TRP A 143 -11.84 -4.12 7.15
N LYS A 144 -12.87 -3.36 6.77
CA LYS A 144 -14.01 -3.84 6.00
C LYS A 144 -13.90 -3.39 4.55
N LYS A 145 -14.01 -4.32 3.61
CA LYS A 145 -14.18 -4.01 2.19
C LYS A 145 -15.49 -3.25 2.02
N VAL A 146 -15.43 -2.05 1.43
CA VAL A 146 -16.64 -1.29 1.10
C VAL A 146 -17.07 -1.71 -0.29
N SER A 147 -18.29 -2.25 -0.40
CA SER A 147 -18.90 -2.50 -1.70
C SER A 147 -19.12 -1.16 -2.41
N PRO A 148 -18.78 -1.03 -3.71
CA PRO A 148 -19.10 0.17 -4.46
C PRO A 148 -20.62 0.40 -4.40
N THR A 149 -21.08 1.48 -3.78
CA THR A 149 -22.48 1.88 -3.84
C THR A 149 -22.79 2.39 -5.24
N GLU A 150 -23.89 1.91 -5.81
CA GLU A 150 -24.35 2.15 -7.18
C GLU A 150 -24.28 3.63 -7.59
N SER A 151 -23.27 3.99 -8.37
CA SER A 151 -23.34 5.11 -9.32
C SER A 151 -22.82 4.58 -10.65
N HIS A 152 -23.68 4.68 -11.67
CA HIS A 152 -23.47 4.14 -13.01
C HIS A 152 -22.06 4.43 -13.56
N GLN A 153 -21.48 3.40 -14.18
CA GLN A 153 -20.22 3.43 -14.96
C GLN A 153 -18.95 3.68 -14.15
N ASP A 154 -18.44 2.67 -13.45
CA ASP A 154 -16.99 2.55 -13.30
C ASP A 154 -16.60 1.07 -13.22
N SER A 155 -16.07 0.55 -14.33
CA SER A 155 -15.34 -0.73 -14.39
C SER A 155 -13.95 -0.65 -13.73
N SER A 156 -13.80 0.23 -12.74
CA SER A 156 -12.52 0.49 -12.11
C SER A 156 -12.18 -0.66 -11.14
N THR A 157 -10.99 -1.22 -11.26
CA THR A 157 -10.37 -2.17 -10.30
C THR A 157 -10.02 -1.51 -8.96
N THR A 158 -10.67 -0.39 -8.63
CA THR A 158 -10.48 0.37 -7.40
C THR A 158 -11.16 -0.36 -6.26
N VAL A 159 -10.37 -1.04 -5.43
CA VAL A 159 -10.87 -1.69 -4.22
C VAL A 159 -10.73 -0.73 -3.04
N VAL A 160 -11.85 -0.35 -2.44
CA VAL A 160 -11.89 0.54 -1.27
C VAL A 160 -12.03 -0.29 0.00
N TYR A 161 -11.09 -0.12 0.92
CA TYR A 161 -11.16 -0.68 2.28
C TYR A 161 -11.34 0.45 3.28
N ARG A 162 -12.32 0.31 4.18
CA ARG A 162 -12.56 1.24 5.28
C ARG A 162 -12.11 0.60 6.57
N MET A 163 -11.34 1.35 7.35
CA MET A 163 -10.95 0.91 8.68
C MET A 163 -12.01 1.37 9.70
N ASP A 164 -12.59 0.44 10.45
CA ASP A 164 -13.54 0.75 11.53
C ASP A 164 -12.77 1.24 12.78
N ASN A 165 -13.45 2.00 13.65
CA ASN A 165 -12.81 2.71 14.75
C ASN A 165 -12.09 1.73 15.69
N VAL A 166 -10.81 1.98 15.93
CA VAL A 166 -10.10 1.42 17.08
C VAL A 166 -10.71 2.11 18.30
N SER A 167 -11.43 1.35 19.14
CA SER A 167 -11.87 1.85 20.46
C SER A 167 -10.64 2.35 21.23
N GLU A 168 -10.80 3.54 21.82
CA GLU A 168 -9.79 4.35 22.54
C GLU A 168 -8.78 3.58 23.39
#